data_AF-A0A928TDN7-F1
#
_entry.id   AF-A0A928TDN7-F1
#
_cell.length_a   1.000
_cell.length_b   1.000
_cell.length_c   1.000
_cell.angle_alpha   90.00
_cell.angle_beta   90.00
_cell.angle_gamma   90.00
#
_symmetry.space_group_name_H-M   'P 1'
#
loop_
_entity.id
_entity.type
_entity.pdbx_description
1 polymer ?
#
loop_
_entity_poly.entity_id
_entity_poly.type
_entity_poly.pdbx_seq_one_letter_code
_entity_poly.pdbx_strand_id
1 'polypeptide(L)'
;METQPASRRRKQLSVRRITVPERLECATRQFNEGRFFECHETLEEVWQQEKGELGVLYKGIIQVAAGFVHAGRGNAKGANRLFTTALAYLAPFRPARAMGFDVERLCLEVERARRELPPLATASANSTLPLTPPVLSWDSSDLPAEALRWRAWGFGSHGEAVEMEITVIE
;
A
#
# COMPACT_ATOMS: atom_id res chain seq x y z
N MET A 1 34.42 36.00 -6.49
CA MET A 1 33.83 34.84 -7.18
C MET A 1 32.70 34.35 -6.30
N GLU A 2 31.52 34.95 -6.46
CA GLU A 2 30.33 34.66 -5.64
C GLU A 2 29.69 33.34 -6.09
N THR A 3 29.52 32.41 -5.17
CA THR A 3 28.74 31.18 -5.37
C THR A 3 27.31 31.41 -4.89
N GLN A 4 26.35 31.32 -5.80
CA GLN A 4 24.92 31.39 -5.50
C GLN A 4 24.48 30.22 -4.59
N PRO A 5 23.59 30.45 -3.60
CA PRO A 5 23.05 29.37 -2.80
C PRO A 5 22.04 28.52 -3.59
N ALA A 6 22.11 27.20 -3.40
CA ALA A 6 21.20 26.24 -4.02
C ALA A 6 19.74 26.52 -3.63
N SER A 7 18.87 26.64 -4.63
CA SER A 7 17.43 26.81 -4.47
C SER A 7 16.81 25.59 -3.78
N ARG A 8 16.39 25.73 -2.52
CA ARG A 8 15.52 24.75 -1.86
C ARG A 8 14.12 24.86 -2.47
N ARG A 9 13.72 23.86 -3.26
CA ARG A 9 12.34 23.74 -3.75
C ARG A 9 11.39 23.72 -2.56
N ARG A 10 10.52 24.74 -2.45
CA ARG A 10 9.51 24.82 -1.40
C ARG A 10 8.45 23.75 -1.69
N LYS A 11 8.29 22.79 -0.77
CA LYS A 11 7.25 21.77 -0.85
C LYS A 11 5.88 22.45 -0.87
N GLN A 12 5.02 22.10 -1.82
CA GLN A 12 3.67 22.65 -1.92
C GLN A 12 2.75 21.80 -1.04
N LEU A 13 1.92 22.46 -0.23
CA LEU A 13 0.97 21.78 0.65
C LEU A 13 -0.43 21.94 0.05
N SER A 14 -1.12 20.83 -0.17
CA SER A 14 -2.53 20.84 -0.59
C SER A 14 -3.41 20.17 0.47
N VAL A 15 -4.55 20.79 0.74
CA VAL A 15 -5.59 20.22 1.61
C VAL A 15 -6.53 19.39 0.76
N ARG A 16 -6.79 18.16 1.19
CA ARG A 16 -7.69 17.23 0.49
C ARG A 16 -8.72 16.69 1.47
N ARG A 17 -9.97 16.57 1.00
CA ARG A 17 -11.05 15.87 1.70
C ARG A 17 -11.13 14.44 1.19
N ILE A 18 -11.10 13.48 2.09
CA ILE A 18 -11.13 12.06 1.78
C ILE A 18 -12.02 11.32 2.77
N THR A 19 -12.59 10.20 2.36
CA THR A 19 -13.03 9.16 3.29
C THR A 19 -12.11 7.95 3.19
N VAL A 20 -11.92 7.21 4.28
CA VAL A 20 -11.07 6.01 4.26
C VAL A 20 -11.58 4.95 3.28
N PRO A 21 -12.87 4.56 3.27
CA PRO A 21 -13.36 3.56 2.33
C PRO A 21 -13.08 3.91 0.87
N GLU A 22 -13.31 5.16 0.45
CA GLU A 22 -13.04 5.59 -0.94
C GLU A 22 -11.56 5.47 -1.31
N ARG A 23 -10.63 5.78 -0.39
CA ARG A 23 -9.20 5.62 -0.65
C ARG A 23 -8.82 4.13 -0.72
N LEU A 24 -9.37 3.28 0.14
CA LEU A 24 -9.12 1.84 0.10
C LEU A 24 -9.66 1.19 -1.18
N GLU A 25 -10.87 1.55 -1.61
CA GLU A 25 -11.47 1.11 -2.86
C GLU A 25 -10.65 1.58 -4.07
N CYS A 26 -10.27 2.87 -4.08
CA CYS A 26 -9.46 3.44 -5.15
C CYS A 26 -8.09 2.76 -5.27
N ALA A 27 -7.40 2.54 -4.14
CA ALA A 27 -6.14 1.81 -4.10
C ALA A 27 -6.29 0.37 -4.61
N THR A 28 -7.39 -0.29 -4.25
CA THR A 28 -7.70 -1.65 -4.71
C THR A 28 -7.84 -1.71 -6.23
N ARG A 29 -8.63 -0.79 -6.80
CA ARG A 29 -8.80 -0.67 -8.25
C ARG A 29 -7.48 -0.39 -8.96
N GLN A 30 -6.71 0.59 -8.47
CA GLN A 30 -5.39 0.91 -9.02
C GLN A 30 -4.44 -0.30 -9.00
N PHE A 31 -4.41 -1.04 -7.88
CA PHE A 31 -3.61 -2.25 -7.75
C PHE A 31 -3.98 -3.29 -8.81
N ASN A 32 -5.27 -3.59 -8.93
CA ASN A 32 -5.78 -4.62 -9.85
C ASN A 32 -5.63 -4.22 -11.33
N GLU A 33 -5.49 -2.93 -11.63
CA GLU A 33 -5.19 -2.40 -12.96
C GLU A 33 -3.66 -2.27 -13.24
N GLY A 34 -2.82 -2.76 -12.33
CA GLY A 34 -1.35 -2.73 -12.47
C GLY A 34 -0.71 -1.35 -12.20
N ARG A 35 -1.50 -0.38 -11.72
CA ARG A 35 -1.05 0.97 -11.34
C ARG A 35 -0.53 0.98 -9.90
N PHE A 36 0.56 0.24 -9.69
CA PHE A 36 1.09 -0.02 -8.35
C PHE A 36 1.67 1.23 -7.67
N PHE A 37 2.21 2.18 -8.44
CA PHE A 37 2.74 3.42 -7.88
C PHE A 37 1.61 4.31 -7.36
N GLU A 38 0.52 4.43 -8.13
CA GLU A 38 -0.67 5.20 -7.76
C GLU A 38 -1.40 4.56 -6.57
N CYS A 39 -1.44 3.23 -6.52
CA CYS A 39 -1.95 2.48 -5.36
C CYS A 39 -1.12 2.79 -4.11
N HIS A 40 0.21 2.79 -4.22
CA HIS A 40 1.12 3.18 -3.14
C HIS A 40 0.79 4.58 -2.62
N GLU A 41 0.74 5.58 -3.51
CA GLU A 41 0.46 6.97 -3.13
C GLU A 41 -0.92 7.13 -2.48
N THR A 42 -1.92 6.45 -3.02
CA THR A 42 -3.30 6.49 -2.51
C THR A 42 -3.40 5.90 -1.10
N LEU A 43 -2.75 4.77 -0.82
CA LEU A 43 -2.72 4.19 0.53
C LEU A 43 -1.83 4.97 1.49
N GLU A 44 -0.77 5.60 1.00
CA GLU A 44 0.12 6.42 1.83
C GLU A 44 -0.64 7.56 2.52
N GLU A 45 -1.61 8.18 1.83
CA GLU A 45 -2.47 9.21 2.42
C GLU A 45 -3.23 8.73 3.66
N VAL A 46 -3.75 7.51 3.65
CA VAL A 46 -4.45 6.92 4.81
C VAL A 46 -3.44 6.48 5.87
N TRP A 47 -2.37 5.82 5.45
CA TRP A 47 -1.32 5.32 6.34
C TRP A 47 -0.65 6.44 7.16
N GLN A 48 -0.42 7.60 6.56
CA GLN A 48 0.20 8.73 7.25
C GLN A 48 -0.68 9.28 8.39
N GLN A 49 -2.00 9.11 8.31
CA GLN A 49 -2.93 9.54 9.35
C GLN A 49 -3.17 8.45 10.40
N GLU A 50 -3.15 7.18 10.00
CA GLU A 50 -3.39 6.04 10.89
C GLU A 50 -2.27 5.88 11.93
N LYS A 51 -2.62 5.98 13.22
CA LYS A 51 -1.68 5.85 14.36
C LYS A 51 -1.82 4.53 15.10
N GLY A 52 -2.90 3.80 14.85
CA GLY A 52 -3.17 2.49 15.43
C GLY A 52 -2.49 1.35 14.68
N GLU A 53 -2.90 0.13 15.03
CA GLU A 53 -2.35 -1.11 14.48
C GLU A 53 -2.54 -1.22 12.96
N LEU A 54 -3.62 -0.66 12.42
CA LEU A 54 -3.90 -0.64 10.98
C LEU A 54 -2.82 0.08 10.15
N GLY A 55 -2.01 0.95 10.77
CA GLY A 55 -0.85 1.53 10.10
C GLY A 55 0.12 0.45 9.63
N VAL A 56 0.20 -0.67 10.34
CA VAL A 56 1.00 -1.85 9.96
C VAL A 56 0.38 -2.56 8.75
N LEU A 57 -0.94 -2.73 8.73
CA LEU A 57 -1.67 -3.32 7.60
C LEU A 57 -1.43 -2.53 6.31
N TYR A 58 -1.70 -1.22 6.34
CA TYR A 58 -1.56 -0.36 5.16
C TYR A 58 -0.11 -0.33 4.67
N LYS A 59 0.86 -0.26 5.59
CA LYS A 59 2.28 -0.34 5.23
C LYS A 59 2.64 -1.66 4.55
N GLY A 60 2.05 -2.78 4.98
CA GLY A 60 2.18 -4.07 4.32
C GLY A 60 1.72 -4.01 2.86
N ILE A 61 0.50 -3.55 2.60
CA ILE A 61 -0.08 -3.45 1.25
C ILE A 61 0.72 -2.47 0.37
N ILE A 62 1.11 -1.31 0.91
CA ILE A 62 1.98 -0.33 0.25
C ILE A 62 3.30 -0.99 -0.20
N GLN A 63 3.91 -1.83 0.63
CA GLN A 63 5.13 -2.55 0.26
C GLN A 63 4.90 -3.64 -0.78
N VAL A 64 3.74 -4.29 -0.79
CA VAL A 64 3.37 -5.20 -1.89
C VAL A 64 3.35 -4.42 -3.21
N ALA A 65 2.63 -3.29 -3.26
CA ALA A 65 2.56 -2.45 -4.46
C ALA A 65 3.94 -1.98 -4.91
N ALA A 66 4.76 -1.46 -3.99
CA ALA A 66 6.14 -1.07 -4.29
C ALA A 66 6.99 -2.26 -4.78
N GLY A 67 6.80 -3.46 -4.24
CA GLY A 67 7.46 -4.68 -4.71
C GLY A 67 7.17 -4.98 -6.17
N PHE A 68 5.93 -4.80 -6.61
CA PHE A 68 5.55 -4.93 -8.02
C PHE A 68 6.09 -3.80 -8.91
N VAL A 69 6.21 -2.57 -8.41
CA VAL A 69 6.95 -1.50 -9.12
C VAL A 69 8.40 -1.91 -9.38
N HIS A 70 9.06 -2.49 -8.36
CA HIS A 70 10.43 -3.00 -8.51
C HIS A 70 10.53 -4.16 -9.49
N ALA A 71 9.58 -5.10 -9.46
CA ALA A 71 9.51 -6.20 -10.40
C ALA A 71 9.28 -5.72 -11.85
N GLY A 72 8.44 -4.71 -12.05
CA GLY A 72 8.21 -4.04 -13.33
C GLY A 72 9.48 -3.46 -13.95
N ARG A 73 10.40 -3.00 -13.10
CA ARG A 73 11.71 -2.43 -13.47
C ARG A 73 12.84 -3.47 -13.59
N GLY A 74 12.54 -4.77 -13.45
CA GLY A 74 13.56 -5.83 -13.46
C GLY A 74 14.37 -5.96 -12.17
N ASN A 75 14.00 -5.25 -11.11
CA ASN A 75 14.74 -5.25 -9.84
C ASN A 75 14.26 -6.37 -8.91
N ALA A 76 14.67 -7.60 -9.21
CA ALA A 76 14.30 -8.80 -8.43
C ALA A 76 14.74 -8.71 -6.96
N LYS A 77 15.92 -8.15 -6.68
CA LYS A 77 16.42 -7.96 -5.31
C LYS A 77 15.55 -7.01 -4.50
N GLY A 78 15.17 -5.88 -5.10
CA GLY A 78 14.27 -4.90 -4.49
C GLY A 78 12.88 -5.47 -4.25
N ALA A 79 12.32 -6.16 -5.25
CA ALA A 79 11.03 -6.84 -5.13
C ALA A 79 11.04 -7.89 -4.01
N ASN A 80 12.02 -8.80 -3.97
CA ASN A 80 12.14 -9.81 -2.91
C ASN A 80 12.21 -9.19 -1.51
N ARG A 81 13.00 -8.12 -1.35
CA ARG A 81 13.13 -7.42 -0.06
C ARG A 81 11.78 -6.86 0.40
N LEU A 82 11.08 -6.17 -0.50
CA LEU A 82 9.79 -5.54 -0.21
C LEU A 82 8.70 -6.58 0.06
N PHE A 83 8.61 -7.66 -0.72
CA PHE A 83 7.67 -8.75 -0.46
C PHE A 83 7.94 -9.42 0.89
N THR A 84 9.21 -9.62 1.25
CA THR A 84 9.57 -10.21 2.55
C THR A 84 9.09 -9.33 3.71
N THR A 85 9.35 -8.02 3.65
CA THR A 85 8.94 -7.10 4.71
C THR A 85 7.43 -6.87 4.72
N ALA A 86 6.78 -6.88 3.54
CA ALA A 86 5.33 -6.79 3.43
C ALA A 86 4.64 -7.96 4.15
N LEU A 87 5.09 -9.19 3.90
CA LEU A 87 4.55 -10.39 4.56
C LEU A 87 4.71 -10.33 6.09
N ALA A 88 5.83 -9.79 6.58
CA ALA A 88 6.03 -9.59 8.02
C ALA A 88 5.04 -8.57 8.62
N TYR A 89 4.71 -7.50 7.88
CA TYR A 89 3.70 -6.53 8.30
C TYR A 89 2.27 -7.06 8.21
N LEU A 90 1.97 -7.93 7.25
CA LEU A 90 0.64 -8.50 7.08
C LEU A 90 0.37 -9.69 8.01
N ALA A 91 1.40 -10.35 8.53
CA ALA A 91 1.28 -11.53 9.40
C ALA A 91 0.32 -11.36 10.60
N PRO A 92 0.30 -10.22 11.34
CA PRO A 92 -0.62 -10.04 12.47
C PRO A 92 -2.11 -10.03 12.10
N PHE A 93 -2.44 -9.82 10.83
CA PHE A 93 -3.83 -9.74 10.36
C PHE A 93 -4.31 -11.06 9.75
N ARG A 94 -3.43 -12.07 9.56
CA ARG A 94 -3.81 -13.41 9.09
C ARG A 94 -4.47 -14.24 10.20
N PRO A 95 -5.36 -15.18 9.86
CA PRO A 95 -5.98 -15.41 8.54
C PRO A 95 -7.25 -14.55 8.34
N ALA A 96 -7.46 -13.54 9.18
CA ALA A 96 -8.68 -12.74 9.19
C ALA A 96 -8.69 -11.70 8.07
N ARG A 97 -9.87 -11.13 7.84
CA ARG A 97 -10.02 -9.89 7.09
C ARG A 97 -9.63 -8.70 7.97
N ALA A 98 -9.16 -7.64 7.33
CA ALA A 98 -8.92 -6.38 8.00
C ALA A 98 -9.16 -5.22 7.03
N MET A 99 -10.04 -4.30 7.43
CA MET A 99 -10.45 -3.13 6.66
C MET A 99 -10.92 -3.49 5.23
N GLY A 100 -11.67 -4.58 5.13
CA GLY A 100 -12.21 -5.14 3.89
C GLY A 100 -11.24 -6.02 3.09
N PHE A 101 -9.94 -6.00 3.41
CA PHE A 101 -8.93 -6.77 2.69
C PHE A 101 -8.92 -8.25 3.09
N ASP A 102 -8.88 -9.13 2.11
CA ASP A 102 -8.55 -10.54 2.32
C ASP A 102 -7.03 -10.69 2.47
N VAL A 103 -6.55 -10.58 3.71
CA VAL A 103 -5.11 -10.56 4.01
C VAL A 103 -4.47 -11.93 3.79
N GLU A 104 -5.20 -13.00 4.09
CA GLU A 104 -4.71 -14.36 3.88
C GLU A 104 -4.42 -14.61 2.40
N ARG A 105 -5.40 -14.31 1.53
CA ARG A 105 -5.24 -14.47 0.08
C ARG A 105 -4.09 -13.62 -0.45
N LEU A 106 -4.03 -12.34 -0.04
CA LEU A 106 -2.94 -11.45 -0.46
C LEU A 106 -1.57 -12.03 -0.09
N CYS A 107 -1.41 -12.56 1.13
CA CYS A 107 -0.16 -13.15 1.57
C CYS A 107 0.23 -14.38 0.74
N LEU A 108 -0.71 -15.29 0.49
CA LEU A 108 -0.47 -16.49 -0.31
C LEU A 108 -0.04 -16.15 -1.75
N GLU A 109 -0.68 -15.15 -2.36
CA GLU A 109 -0.35 -14.72 -3.72
C GLU A 109 1.00 -13.97 -3.77
N VAL A 110 1.36 -13.19 -2.74
CA VAL A 110 2.69 -12.56 -2.62
C VAL A 110 3.78 -13.59 -2.37
N GLU A 111 3.54 -14.60 -1.54
CA GLU A 111 4.46 -15.73 -1.32
C GLU A 111 4.69 -16.52 -2.61
N ARG A 112 3.66 -16.69 -3.44
CA ARG A 112 3.80 -17.26 -4.79
C ARG A 112 4.67 -16.37 -5.69
N ALA A 113 4.32 -15.09 -5.84
CA ALA A 113 5.08 -14.17 -6.70
C ALA A 113 6.56 -14.09 -6.29
N ARG A 114 6.84 -14.15 -4.98
CA ARG A 114 8.21 -14.14 -4.46
C ARG A 114 8.99 -15.42 -4.79
N ARG A 115 8.33 -16.59 -4.85
CA ARG A 115 8.96 -17.86 -5.30
C ARG A 115 9.26 -17.87 -6.79
N GLU A 116 8.50 -17.13 -7.58
CA GLU A 116 8.68 -16.99 -9.04
C GLU A 116 9.79 -15.99 -9.41
N LEU A 117 10.33 -15.24 -8.45
CA LEU A 117 11.45 -14.32 -8.70
C LEU A 117 12.70 -15.07 -9.18
N PRO A 118 13.41 -14.56 -10.20
CA PRO A 118 14.65 -15.15 -10.64
C PRO A 118 15.73 -15.05 -9.54
N PRO A 119 16.74 -15.93 -9.57
CA PRO A 119 17.88 -15.83 -8.67
C PRO A 119 18.51 -14.44 -8.71
N LEU A 120 18.86 -13.90 -7.54
CA LEU A 120 19.36 -12.53 -7.39
C LEU A 120 20.65 -12.22 -8.19
N ALA A 121 21.32 -13.26 -8.71
CA ALA A 121 22.56 -13.19 -9.46
C ALA A 121 22.38 -12.95 -10.98
N THR A 122 21.15 -13.05 -11.54
CA THR A 122 20.93 -13.03 -13.00
C THR A 122 20.02 -11.89 -13.50
N ALA A 123 19.64 -10.95 -12.61
CA ALA A 123 18.74 -9.87 -12.98
C ALA A 123 19.45 -8.83 -13.87
N SER A 124 19.22 -8.91 -15.19
CA SER A 124 19.57 -7.86 -16.14
C SER A 124 18.67 -6.65 -15.93
N ALA A 125 19.26 -5.47 -15.71
CA ALA A 125 18.53 -4.23 -15.70
C ALA A 125 17.85 -4.03 -17.07
N ASN A 126 16.56 -3.69 -17.08
CA ASN A 126 15.74 -3.31 -18.25
C ASN A 126 14.81 -4.38 -18.86
N SER A 127 14.41 -5.42 -18.12
CA SER A 127 13.26 -6.26 -18.52
C SER A 127 12.26 -6.45 -17.38
N THR A 128 10.97 -6.35 -17.68
CA THR A 128 9.90 -6.60 -16.71
C THR A 128 9.92 -8.07 -16.28
N LEU A 129 9.90 -8.33 -14.97
CA LEU A 129 9.81 -9.69 -14.47
C LEU A 129 8.41 -10.25 -14.75
N PRO A 130 8.27 -11.50 -15.23
CA PRO A 130 6.99 -12.10 -15.60
C PRO A 130 6.23 -12.60 -14.36
N LEU A 131 6.08 -11.76 -13.35
CA LEU A 131 5.29 -12.08 -12.16
C LEU A 131 3.81 -11.83 -12.45
N THR A 132 2.95 -12.74 -12.00
CA THR A 132 1.51 -12.48 -11.96
C THR A 132 1.20 -11.68 -10.70
N PRO A 133 0.69 -10.45 -10.79
CA PRO A 133 0.29 -9.70 -9.60
C PRO A 133 -0.88 -10.38 -8.87
N PRO A 134 -0.97 -10.24 -7.54
CA PRO A 134 -2.11 -10.72 -6.79
C PRO A 134 -3.37 -9.94 -7.17
N VAL A 135 -4.53 -10.52 -6.92
CA VAL A 135 -5.78 -9.75 -6.91
C VAL A 135 -5.96 -9.22 -5.50
N LEU A 136 -5.92 -7.89 -5.36
CA LEU A 136 -6.26 -7.25 -4.10
C LEU A 136 -7.78 -7.30 -3.95
N SER A 137 -8.26 -8.25 -3.12
CA SER A 137 -9.69 -8.40 -2.83
C SER A 137 -10.09 -7.45 -1.72
N TRP A 138 -11.13 -6.65 -1.97
CA TRP A 138 -11.68 -5.68 -1.02
C TRP A 138 -13.21 -5.74 -1.03
N ASP A 139 -13.80 -5.64 0.16
CA ASP A 139 -15.25 -5.66 0.38
C ASP A 139 -15.56 -4.75 1.58
N SER A 140 -16.50 -3.84 1.41
CA SER A 140 -16.89 -2.90 2.45
C SER A 140 -17.98 -3.42 3.38
N SER A 141 -18.52 -4.63 3.16
CA SER A 141 -19.72 -5.12 3.87
C SER A 141 -19.56 -5.14 5.39
N ASP A 142 -18.39 -5.55 5.89
CA ASP A 142 -18.08 -5.61 7.33
C ASP A 142 -17.31 -4.38 7.83
N LEU A 143 -17.09 -3.39 6.97
CA LEU A 143 -16.17 -2.28 7.24
C LEU A 143 -16.54 -1.47 8.49
N PRO A 144 -17.82 -1.17 8.79
CA PRO A 144 -18.17 -0.48 10.04
C PRO A 144 -17.76 -1.25 11.29
N ALA A 145 -17.98 -2.57 11.31
CA ALA A 145 -17.62 -3.42 12.44
C ALA A 145 -16.11 -3.57 12.60
N GLU A 146 -15.39 -3.71 11.48
CA GLU A 146 -13.92 -3.76 11.49
C GLU A 146 -13.32 -2.42 11.93
N ALA A 147 -13.85 -1.29 11.45
CA ALA A 147 -13.39 0.04 11.85
C ALA A 147 -13.50 0.25 13.37
N LEU A 148 -14.62 -0.17 13.97
CA LEU A 148 -14.79 -0.12 15.43
C LEU A 148 -13.81 -1.04 16.16
N ARG A 149 -13.66 -2.29 15.68
CA ARG A 149 -12.73 -3.27 16.26
C ARG A 149 -11.31 -2.75 16.31
N TRP A 150 -10.85 -2.14 15.22
CA TRP A 150 -9.48 -1.68 15.06
C TRP A 150 -9.27 -0.22 15.48
N ARG A 151 -10.34 0.48 15.88
CA ARG A 151 -10.34 1.92 16.18
C ARG A 151 -9.73 2.72 15.02
N ALA A 152 -10.16 2.39 13.81
CA ALA A 152 -9.64 2.94 12.57
C ALA A 152 -9.80 4.47 12.52
N TRP A 153 -8.76 5.15 12.04
CA TRP A 153 -8.87 6.57 11.74
C TRP A 153 -9.89 6.79 10.61
N GLY A 154 -10.61 7.93 10.63
CA GLY A 154 -11.61 8.28 9.61
C GLY A 154 -12.97 7.59 9.77
N PHE A 155 -13.25 7.04 10.96
CA PHE A 155 -14.55 6.46 11.31
C PHE A 155 -15.09 7.05 12.62
N GLY A 156 -16.41 7.18 12.69
CA GLY A 156 -17.12 7.65 13.87
C GLY A 156 -17.36 6.54 14.89
N SER A 157 -18.10 6.87 15.96
CA SER A 157 -18.32 5.96 17.09
C SER A 157 -19.23 4.77 16.77
N HIS A 158 -19.89 4.78 15.61
CA HIS A 158 -20.76 3.69 15.15
C HIS A 158 -20.20 3.00 13.89
N GLY A 159 -18.94 3.27 13.52
CA GLY A 159 -18.28 2.67 12.36
C GLY A 159 -18.69 3.32 11.04
N GLU A 160 -19.40 4.44 11.07
CA GLU A 160 -19.68 5.27 9.90
C GLU A 160 -18.39 5.93 9.40
N ALA A 161 -18.19 5.94 8.09
CA ALA A 161 -17.07 6.66 7.51
C ALA A 161 -17.28 8.17 7.67
N VAL A 162 -16.22 8.87 8.07
CA VAL A 162 -16.23 10.32 8.27
C VAL A 162 -15.34 10.96 7.21
N GLU A 163 -15.80 12.08 6.65
CA GLU A 163 -14.97 12.90 5.77
C GLU A 163 -13.85 13.56 6.59
N MET A 164 -12.62 13.35 6.17
CA MET A 164 -11.43 13.83 6.84
C MET A 164 -10.67 14.81 5.95
N GLU A 165 -10.16 15.87 6.56
CA GLU A 165 -9.22 16.78 5.90
C GLU A 165 -7.78 16.34 6.19
N ILE A 166 -7.03 16.06 5.12
CA ILE A 166 -5.60 15.74 5.19
C ILE A 166 -4.78 16.80 4.48
N THR A 167 -3.55 17.00 4.94
CA THR A 167 -2.56 17.83 4.24
C THR A 167 -1.57 16.91 3.54
N VAL A 168 -1.48 17.04 2.22
CA VAL A 168 -0.56 16.27 1.37
C VAL A 168 0.58 17.18 0.91
N ILE A 169 1.78 16.61 0.83
CA ILE A 169 2.96 17.26 0.29
C ILE A 169 3.08 16.90 -1.19
N GLU A 170 3.08 17.92 -2.05
CA GLU A 170 3.34 17.82 -3.50
C GLU A 170 4.81 18.09 -3.86
#